data_AF-A0A3M3Y4R2-F1
#
_entry.id   AF-A0A3M3Y4R2-F1
#
_cell.length_a   1.000
_cell.length_b   1.000
_cell.length_c   1.000
_cell.angle_alpha   90.00
_cell.angle_beta   90.00
_cell.angle_gamma   90.00
#
_symmetry.space_group_name_H-M   'P 1'
#
loop_
_entity.id
_entity.type
_entity.pdbx_description
1 polymer ?
#
loop_
_entity_poly.entity_id
_entity_poly.type
_entity_poly.pdbx_seq_one_letter_code
_entity_poly.pdbx_strand_id
1 'polypeptide(L)'
;MLTWLISHTIVNHFPRLWFRPPKGPDWELNRRTGLVTIFDYTRHRKEGVIDEFIAPFYEFDAYMTTTNNRHGPTYGLLLQHRYEDRKINFHMLINADDFQQRPCALWDFLQNYMDTSGPIPDIPLFEPYRHLDPVTAIYDQQRGRNPRYWIDMDDATFKAEVDAMWQRVYAIDTFSRPNLMARYVDYGL
;
A
#
# COMPACT_ATOMS: atom_id res chain seq x y z
N MET A 1 -38.15 24.69 -12.05
CA MET A 1 -37.36 25.49 -13.00
C MET A 1 -36.27 26.31 -12.30
N LEU A 2 -36.59 27.17 -11.33
CA LEU A 2 -35.61 27.99 -10.59
C LEU A 2 -34.49 27.20 -9.90
N THR A 3 -34.81 26.08 -9.24
CA THR A 3 -33.83 25.21 -8.58
C THR A 3 -32.80 24.61 -9.54
N TRP A 4 -33.21 24.37 -10.79
CA TRP A 4 -32.35 23.81 -11.83
C TRP A 4 -31.37 24.85 -12.36
N LEU A 5 -31.86 26.07 -12.58
CA LEU A 5 -31.03 27.23 -12.94
C LEU A 5 -30.01 27.53 -11.84
N ILE A 6 -30.42 27.57 -10.57
CA ILE A 6 -29.51 27.82 -9.44
C ILE A 6 -28.44 26.72 -9.33
N SER A 7 -28.81 25.43 -9.40
CA SER A 7 -27.83 24.33 -9.42
C SER A 7 -26.87 24.44 -10.60
N HIS A 8 -27.36 24.74 -11.81
CA HIS A 8 -26.53 24.86 -13.01
C HIS A 8 -25.53 26.01 -12.89
N THR A 9 -25.96 27.16 -12.38
CA THR A 9 -25.07 28.32 -12.19
C THR A 9 -24.03 28.07 -11.10
N ILE A 10 -24.41 27.42 -9.98
CA ILE A 10 -23.46 27.09 -8.91
C ILE A 10 -22.42 26.07 -9.40
N VAL A 11 -22.85 25.02 -10.10
CA VAL A 11 -21.93 23.99 -10.63
C VAL A 11 -20.95 24.57 -11.65
N ASN A 12 -21.41 25.45 -12.56
CA ASN A 12 -20.60 25.93 -13.68
C ASN A 12 -19.79 27.20 -13.40
N HIS A 13 -20.29 28.11 -12.56
CA HIS A 13 -19.59 29.37 -12.25
C HIS A 13 -18.96 29.39 -10.86
N PHE A 14 -19.50 28.61 -9.92
CA PHE A 14 -19.00 28.58 -8.55
C PHE A 14 -18.75 27.15 -8.03
N PRO A 15 -18.02 26.30 -8.79
CA PRO A 15 -17.82 24.90 -8.40
C PRO A 15 -17.18 24.77 -7.01
N ARG A 16 -16.34 25.73 -6.59
CA ARG A 16 -15.69 25.74 -5.27
C ARG A 16 -16.66 25.90 -4.08
N LEU A 17 -17.86 26.43 -4.29
CA LEU A 17 -18.88 26.56 -3.24
C LEU A 17 -19.54 25.22 -2.91
N TRP A 18 -19.58 24.29 -3.87
CA TRP A 18 -20.26 23.00 -3.73
C TRP A 18 -19.34 21.79 -3.79
N PHE A 19 -18.35 21.83 -4.66
CA PHE A 19 -17.31 20.82 -4.81
C PHE A 19 -16.07 21.27 -4.07
N ARG A 20 -15.72 20.53 -3.02
CA ARG A 20 -14.41 20.66 -2.38
C ARG A 20 -13.41 19.79 -3.13
N PRO A 21 -12.14 20.23 -3.22
CA PRO A 21 -11.11 19.34 -3.73
C PRO A 21 -11.13 18.03 -2.94
N PRO A 22 -10.95 16.88 -3.61
CA PRO A 22 -10.91 15.60 -2.94
C PRO A 22 -9.81 15.62 -1.87
N LYS A 23 -10.04 14.91 -0.77
CA LYS A 23 -8.97 14.69 0.22
C LYS A 23 -7.80 13.99 -0.50
N GLY A 24 -6.59 14.45 -0.21
CA GLY A 24 -5.38 13.81 -0.72
C GLY A 24 -5.17 12.42 -0.09
N PRO A 25 -4.05 11.75 -0.40
CA PRO A 25 -3.73 10.46 0.20
C PRO A 25 -3.54 10.59 1.71
N ASP A 26 -3.96 9.57 2.47
CA ASP A 26 -3.74 9.55 3.93
C ASP A 26 -2.26 9.23 4.26
N TRP A 27 -1.55 8.53 3.37
CA TRP A 27 -0.16 8.14 3.51
C TRP A 27 0.51 7.90 2.15
N GLU A 28 1.84 7.99 2.11
CA GLU A 28 2.68 7.70 0.94
C GLU A 28 3.85 6.79 1.35
N LEU A 29 4.12 5.79 0.51
CA LEU A 29 5.31 4.94 0.61
C LEU A 29 6.25 5.25 -0.55
N ASN A 30 7.37 5.89 -0.26
CA ASN A 30 8.32 6.31 -1.28
C ASN A 30 9.51 5.34 -1.33
N ARG A 31 9.49 4.43 -2.31
CA ARG A 31 10.60 3.48 -2.54
C ARG A 31 11.93 4.19 -2.76
N ARG A 32 11.96 5.30 -3.51
CA ARG A 32 13.22 5.98 -3.89
C ARG A 32 13.95 6.57 -2.69
N THR A 33 13.21 7.11 -1.73
CA THR A 33 13.78 7.72 -0.52
C THR A 33 13.81 6.75 0.66
N GLY A 34 13.01 5.68 0.64
CA GLY A 34 12.81 4.78 1.78
C GLY A 34 11.97 5.39 2.89
N LEU A 35 11.29 6.52 2.62
CA LEU A 35 10.50 7.27 3.59
C LEU A 35 9.02 6.93 3.49
N VAL A 36 8.36 7.02 4.64
CA VAL A 36 6.91 6.93 4.81
C VAL A 36 6.41 8.29 5.23
N THR A 37 5.44 8.82 4.49
CA THR A 37 4.76 10.08 4.83
C THR A 37 3.34 9.77 5.27
N ILE A 38 2.92 10.32 6.41
CA ILE A 38 1.54 10.27 6.90
C ILE A 38 0.99 11.69 6.89
N PHE A 39 -0.15 11.88 6.22
CA PHE A 39 -0.79 13.19 6.08
C PHE A 39 -1.89 13.36 7.14
N ASP A 40 -1.80 14.42 7.92
CA ASP A 40 -2.79 14.78 8.93
C ASP A 40 -3.64 15.97 8.45
N TYR A 41 -4.91 15.68 8.20
CA TYR A 41 -5.90 16.63 7.69
C TYR A 41 -6.77 17.26 8.81
N THR A 42 -6.44 17.08 10.09
CA THR A 42 -7.25 17.61 11.21
C THR A 42 -7.38 19.13 11.15
N ARG A 43 -6.28 19.84 10.84
CA ARG A 43 -6.23 21.31 10.73
C ARG A 43 -6.58 21.83 9.34
N HIS A 44 -6.59 20.96 8.32
CA HIS A 44 -6.89 21.34 6.94
C HIS A 44 -8.27 22.00 6.80
N ARG A 45 -9.27 21.53 7.55
CA ARG A 45 -10.64 22.10 7.48
C ARG A 45 -10.73 23.54 8.01
N LYS A 46 -9.89 23.93 8.97
CA LYS A 46 -9.95 25.24 9.65
C LYS A 46 -8.91 26.22 9.12
N GLU A 47 -7.71 25.74 8.81
CA GLU A 47 -6.54 26.56 8.53
C GLU A 47 -5.96 26.31 7.13
N GLY A 48 -6.44 25.29 6.41
CA GLY A 48 -5.91 24.91 5.10
C GLY A 48 -4.52 24.28 5.14
N VAL A 49 -3.97 24.02 6.34
CA VAL A 49 -2.66 23.38 6.53
C VAL A 49 -2.83 21.86 6.60
N ILE A 50 -1.97 21.14 5.89
CA ILE A 50 -1.81 19.69 5.96
C ILE A 50 -0.53 19.46 6.76
N ASP A 51 -0.63 18.81 7.91
CA ASP A 51 0.54 18.45 8.70
C ASP A 51 1.09 17.12 8.15
N GLU A 52 2.42 16.99 8.06
CA GLU A 52 3.08 15.81 7.50
C GLU A 52 4.00 15.18 8.54
N PHE A 53 3.87 13.87 8.75
CA PHE A 53 4.81 13.08 9.53
C PHE A 53 5.63 12.21 8.58
N ILE A 54 6.94 12.39 8.59
CA ILE A 54 7.87 11.70 7.69
C ILE A 54 8.86 10.90 8.55
N ALA A 55 8.90 9.58 8.33
CA ALA A 55 9.84 8.69 9.00
C ALA A 55 10.35 7.58 8.07
N PRO A 56 11.55 7.04 8.30
CA PRO A 56 12.06 5.89 7.55
C PRO A 56 11.19 4.63 7.72
N PHE A 57 11.05 3.83 6.67
CA PHE A 57 10.21 2.62 6.71
C PHE A 57 10.62 1.59 7.77
N TYR A 58 11.93 1.46 8.07
CA TYR A 58 12.42 0.51 9.07
C TYR A 58 12.03 0.86 10.52
N GLU A 59 11.50 2.07 10.76
CA GLU A 59 10.97 2.52 12.05
C GLU A 59 9.50 2.13 12.25
N PHE A 60 8.88 1.54 11.23
CA PHE A 60 7.52 1.02 11.31
C PHE A 60 7.54 -0.48 11.56
N ASP A 61 6.82 -0.90 12.60
CA ASP A 61 6.59 -2.30 12.90
C ASP A 61 5.20 -2.72 12.39
N ALA A 62 5.14 -3.94 11.85
CA ALA A 62 3.91 -4.52 11.32
C ALA A 62 3.14 -5.28 12.40
N TYR A 63 1.85 -4.96 12.53
CA TYR A 63 0.92 -5.60 13.43
C TYR A 63 -0.24 -6.19 12.63
N MET A 64 -0.66 -7.39 13.03
CA MET A 64 -1.89 -8.00 12.54
C MET A 64 -3.06 -7.57 13.42
N THR A 65 -4.01 -6.86 12.85
CA THR A 65 -5.24 -6.48 13.55
C THR A 65 -6.30 -7.55 13.32
N THR A 66 -6.88 -8.05 14.41
CA THR A 66 -8.01 -8.99 14.35
C THR A 66 -9.28 -8.28 14.75
N THR A 67 -10.27 -8.24 13.86
CA THR A 67 -11.60 -7.72 14.13
C THR A 67 -12.62 -8.85 14.11
N ASN A 68 -13.38 -9.00 15.19
CA ASN A 68 -14.43 -10.02 15.25
C ASN A 68 -15.73 -9.48 14.66
N ASN A 69 -16.13 -10.04 13.53
CA ASN A 69 -17.41 -9.76 12.88
C ASN A 69 -18.39 -10.92 13.10
N ARG A 70 -19.67 -10.71 12.78
CA ARG A 70 -20.72 -11.75 12.84
C ARG A 70 -20.39 -13.00 12.01
N HIS A 71 -19.52 -12.87 11.01
CA HIS A 71 -19.11 -13.92 10.10
C HIS A 71 -17.78 -14.61 10.48
N GLY A 72 -17.12 -14.17 11.55
CA GLY A 72 -15.82 -14.69 12.00
C GLY A 72 -14.78 -13.59 12.24
N PRO A 73 -13.57 -13.97 12.69
CA PRO A 73 -12.45 -13.06 12.81
C PRO A 73 -11.97 -12.67 11.42
N THR A 74 -11.74 -11.38 11.20
CA THR A 74 -11.09 -10.87 9.99
C THR A 74 -9.75 -10.26 10.33
N TYR A 75 -8.77 -10.50 9.48
CA TYR A 75 -7.39 -10.05 9.68
C TYR A 75 -7.06 -8.89 8.74
N GLY A 76 -6.34 -7.90 9.29
CA GLY A 76 -5.83 -6.74 8.56
C GLY A 76 -4.38 -6.44 8.93
N LEU A 77 -3.71 -5.65 8.10
CA LEU A 77 -2.36 -5.17 8.34
C LEU A 77 -2.40 -3.72 8.85
N LEU A 78 -1.69 -3.47 9.93
CA LEU A 78 -1.46 -2.15 10.52
C LEU A 78 0.05 -1.94 10.61
N LEU A 79 0.55 -0.80 10.12
CA LEU A 79 1.90 -0.36 10.44
C LEU A 79 1.82 0.68 11.55
N GLN A 80 2.66 0.52 12.56
CA GLN A 80 2.77 1.48 13.67
C GLN A 80 4.21 1.95 13.77
N HIS A 81 4.38 3.26 13.88
CA HIS A 81 5.68 3.86 14.11
C HIS A 81 6.16 3.51 15.53
N ARG A 82 7.45 3.16 15.67
CA ARG A 82 8.01 2.68 16.93
C ARG A 82 8.09 3.76 18.02
N TYR A 83 8.41 5.00 17.64
CA TYR A 83 8.72 6.06 18.60
C TYR A 83 7.55 7.04 18.83
N GLU A 84 6.59 7.08 17.91
CA GLU A 84 5.44 8.00 17.98
C GLU A 84 4.14 7.22 17.79
N ASP A 85 3.03 7.71 18.34
CA ASP A 85 1.70 7.11 18.17
C ASP A 85 1.12 7.43 16.78
N ARG A 86 1.84 7.02 15.73
CA ARG A 86 1.46 7.15 14.32
C ARG A 86 1.19 5.78 13.74
N LYS A 87 0.02 5.61 13.11
CA LYS A 87 -0.49 4.33 12.64
C LYS A 87 -1.03 4.46 11.22
N ILE A 88 -0.73 3.47 10.38
CA ILE A 88 -1.24 3.35 9.01
C ILE A 88 -2.03 2.05 8.92
N ASN A 89 -3.32 2.16 8.61
CA ASN A 89 -4.18 1.00 8.43
C ASN A 89 -4.31 0.68 6.93
N PHE A 90 -3.95 -0.55 6.55
CA PHE A 90 -3.96 -1.02 5.16
C PHE A 90 -5.25 -1.73 4.76
N HIS A 91 -6.34 -1.59 5.53
CA HIS A 91 -7.66 -2.15 5.18
C HIS A 91 -8.18 -1.71 3.81
N MET A 92 -7.70 -0.58 3.28
CA MET A 92 -8.04 -0.12 1.93
C MET A 92 -7.37 -0.93 0.81
N LEU A 93 -6.23 -1.58 1.08
CA LEU A 93 -5.52 -2.38 0.08
C LEU A 93 -6.00 -3.83 0.04
N ILE A 94 -6.43 -4.36 1.18
CA ILE A 94 -6.92 -5.74 1.29
C ILE A 94 -8.19 -5.73 2.12
N ASN A 95 -9.27 -6.25 1.52
CA ASN A 95 -10.50 -6.50 2.24
C ASN A 95 -10.22 -7.45 3.41
N ALA A 96 -10.78 -7.12 4.56
CA ALA A 96 -10.84 -7.99 5.73
C ALA A 96 -11.25 -9.42 5.31
N ASP A 97 -10.37 -10.38 5.55
CA ASP A 97 -10.58 -11.79 5.22
C ASP A 97 -10.29 -12.67 6.43
N ASP A 98 -10.83 -13.87 6.45
CA ASP A 98 -10.58 -14.86 7.51
C ASP A 98 -9.19 -15.54 7.39
N PHE A 99 -8.42 -15.14 6.38
CA PHE A 99 -7.15 -15.75 6.01
C PHE A 99 -5.92 -14.93 6.48
N GLN A 100 -5.25 -15.39 7.54
CA GLN A 100 -4.10 -14.72 8.19
C GLN A 100 -2.89 -14.51 7.28
N GLN A 101 -2.74 -15.31 6.23
CA GLN A 101 -1.61 -15.22 5.32
C GLN A 101 -1.74 -14.04 4.35
N ARG A 102 -2.95 -13.46 4.15
CA ARG A 102 -3.11 -12.23 3.34
C ARG A 102 -2.37 -11.03 3.92
N PRO A 103 -2.56 -10.63 5.19
CA PRO A 103 -1.78 -9.54 5.77
C PRO A 103 -0.28 -9.87 5.80
N CYS A 104 0.10 -11.15 5.94
CA CYS A 104 1.49 -11.58 5.84
C CYS A 104 2.08 -11.37 4.43
N ALA A 105 1.35 -11.76 3.39
CA ALA A 105 1.73 -11.52 1.99
C ALA A 105 1.82 -10.03 1.67
N LEU A 106 0.91 -9.22 2.21
CA LEU A 106 0.97 -7.78 2.06
C LEU A 106 2.21 -7.19 2.73
N TRP A 107 2.54 -7.67 3.93
CA TRP A 107 3.76 -7.24 4.62
C TRP A 107 5.02 -7.61 3.82
N ASP A 108 5.10 -8.82 3.28
CA ASP A 108 6.19 -9.23 2.39
C ASP A 108 6.24 -8.38 1.11
N PHE A 109 5.07 -8.06 0.53
CA PHE A 109 4.98 -7.17 -0.62
C PHE A 109 5.50 -5.76 -0.29
N LEU A 110 5.11 -5.19 0.85
CA LEU A 110 5.55 -3.85 1.26
C LEU A 110 7.06 -3.82 1.53
N GLN A 111 7.62 -4.84 2.20
CA GLN A 111 9.06 -4.96 2.39
C GLN A 111 9.80 -5.02 1.04
N ASN A 112 9.37 -5.86 0.11
CA ASN A 112 9.96 -5.94 -1.23
C ASN A 112 9.76 -4.65 -2.05
N TYR A 113 8.66 -3.94 -1.82
CA TYR A 113 8.39 -2.65 -2.45
C TYR A 113 9.25 -1.51 -1.88
N MET A 114 9.61 -1.55 -0.59
CA MET A 114 10.44 -0.52 0.04
C MET A 114 11.94 -0.84 -0.04
N ASP A 115 12.31 -2.09 -0.27
CA ASP A 115 13.69 -2.50 -0.49
C ASP A 115 14.19 -2.03 -1.87
N THR A 116 15.15 -1.11 -1.86
CA THR A 116 15.78 -0.55 -3.07
C THR A 116 16.87 -1.44 -3.65
N SER A 117 17.29 -2.49 -2.95
CA SER A 117 18.34 -3.39 -3.43
C SER A 117 17.84 -4.40 -4.47
N GLY A 118 16.55 -4.73 -4.43
CA GLY A 118 15.89 -5.65 -5.35
C GLY A 118 15.05 -4.95 -6.43
N PRO A 119 14.55 -5.71 -7.43
CA PRO A 119 13.56 -5.21 -8.37
C PRO A 119 12.22 -4.95 -7.67
N ILE A 120 11.38 -4.10 -8.26
CA ILE A 120 10.01 -3.90 -7.78
C ILE A 120 9.20 -5.21 -7.91
N PRO A 121 8.22 -5.44 -7.02
CA PRO A 121 7.32 -6.58 -7.12
C PRO A 121 6.75 -6.75 -8.54
N ASP A 122 6.75 -7.98 -9.02
CA ASP A 122 6.31 -8.27 -10.38
C ASP A 122 4.79 -8.46 -10.45
N ILE A 123 4.08 -7.35 -10.65
CA ILE A 123 2.61 -7.31 -10.75
C ILE A 123 2.17 -6.53 -12.00
N PRO A 124 0.99 -6.84 -12.58
CA PRO A 124 0.48 -6.15 -13.77
C PRO A 124 0.43 -4.63 -13.63
N LEU A 125 0.10 -4.13 -12.43
CA LEU A 125 0.01 -2.70 -12.13
C LEU A 125 1.32 -1.94 -12.39
N PHE A 126 2.46 -2.60 -12.13
CA PHE A 126 3.76 -1.96 -12.26
C PHE A 126 4.39 -2.12 -13.64
N GLU A 127 3.85 -2.98 -14.50
CA GLU A 127 4.39 -3.26 -15.84
C GLU A 127 4.73 -1.97 -16.64
N PRO A 128 3.84 -0.95 -16.71
CA PRO A 128 4.14 0.27 -17.46
C PRO A 128 5.29 1.09 -16.86
N TYR A 129 5.58 0.91 -15.57
CA TYR A 129 6.53 1.73 -14.81
C TYR A 129 7.84 0.99 -14.47
N ARG A 130 7.95 -0.32 -14.74
CA ARG A 130 9.15 -1.13 -14.41
C ARG A 130 10.44 -0.52 -14.94
N HIS A 131 10.40 0.04 -16.15
CA HIS A 131 11.55 0.67 -16.80
C HIS A 131 12.00 1.98 -16.14
N LEU A 132 11.16 2.61 -15.31
CA LEU A 132 11.51 3.84 -14.57
C LEU A 132 12.34 3.55 -13.32
N ASP A 133 12.29 2.32 -12.81
CA ASP A 133 13.12 1.89 -11.67
C ASP A 133 14.45 1.30 -12.20
N PRO A 134 15.61 1.91 -11.87
CA PRO A 134 16.89 1.52 -12.47
C PRO A 134 17.33 0.11 -12.06
N VAL A 135 17.02 -0.32 -10.83
CA VAL A 135 17.36 -1.65 -10.32
C VAL A 135 16.55 -2.71 -11.04
N THR A 136 15.25 -2.47 -11.19
CA THR A 136 14.32 -3.31 -11.94
C THR A 136 14.71 -3.39 -13.42
N ALA A 137 15.05 -2.27 -14.05
CA ALA A 137 15.45 -2.24 -15.45
C ALA A 137 16.70 -3.07 -15.73
N ILE A 138 17.73 -2.96 -14.87
CA ILE A 138 18.95 -3.78 -14.96
C ILE A 138 18.62 -5.27 -14.77
N TYR A 139 17.81 -5.58 -13.75
CA TYR A 139 17.41 -6.95 -13.46
C TYR A 139 16.62 -7.60 -14.61
N ASP A 140 15.67 -6.86 -15.20
CA ASP A 140 14.86 -7.31 -16.32
C ASP A 140 15.70 -7.50 -17.59
N GLN A 141 16.67 -6.60 -17.84
CA GLN A 141 17.62 -6.72 -18.96
C GLN A 141 18.52 -7.95 -18.82
N GLN A 142 19.06 -8.20 -17.61
CA GLN A 142 19.91 -9.37 -17.34
C GLN A 142 19.16 -10.69 -17.53
N ARG A 143 17.86 -10.71 -17.23
CA ARG A 143 17.01 -11.90 -17.38
C ARG A 143 16.34 -12.03 -18.74
N GLY A 144 16.46 -11.03 -19.61
CA GLY A 144 15.78 -11.00 -20.90
C GLY A 144 14.25 -11.03 -20.77
N ARG A 145 13.71 -10.40 -19.72
CA ARG A 145 12.26 -10.35 -19.48
C ARG A 145 11.57 -9.54 -20.58
N ASN A 146 10.42 -10.02 -21.07
CA ASN A 146 9.56 -9.22 -21.96
C ASN A 146 8.97 -8.01 -21.20
N PRO A 147 9.14 -6.76 -21.68
CA PRO A 147 8.53 -5.55 -21.08
C PRO A 147 7.00 -5.49 -21.11
N ARG A 148 6.36 -6.39 -21.86
CA ARG A 148 4.90 -6.53 -21.99
C ARG A 148 4.41 -7.89 -21.49
N TYR A 149 5.16 -8.55 -20.62
CA TYR A 149 4.87 -9.88 -20.09
C TYR A 149 3.43 -9.99 -19.57
N TRP A 150 2.96 -9.04 -18.76
CA TRP A 150 1.60 -9.07 -18.24
C TRP A 150 0.54 -8.61 -19.24
N ILE A 151 0.90 -7.73 -20.18
CA ILE A 151 -0.06 -7.11 -21.10
C ILE A 151 -0.41 -8.05 -22.26
N ASP A 152 0.59 -8.80 -22.76
CA ASP A 152 0.42 -9.70 -23.90
C ASP A 152 0.05 -11.14 -23.47
N MET A 153 -0.14 -11.37 -22.17
CA MET A 153 -0.54 -12.66 -21.60
C MET A 153 -2.02 -12.95 -21.89
N ASP A 154 -2.33 -14.18 -22.31
CA ASP A 154 -3.72 -14.62 -22.50
C ASP A 154 -4.41 -14.92 -21.16
N ASP A 155 -5.74 -14.88 -21.17
CA ASP A 155 -6.57 -15.06 -19.96
C ASP A 155 -6.30 -16.39 -19.23
N ALA A 156 -6.01 -17.48 -19.95
CA ALA A 156 -5.79 -18.78 -19.34
C ALA A 156 -4.44 -18.84 -18.63
N THR A 157 -3.39 -18.30 -19.26
CA THR A 157 -2.07 -18.14 -18.64
C THR A 157 -2.13 -17.18 -17.45
N PHE A 158 -2.83 -16.06 -17.59
CA PHE A 158 -3.03 -15.10 -16.50
C PHE A 158 -3.69 -15.75 -15.29
N LYS A 159 -4.75 -16.53 -15.53
CA LYS A 159 -5.42 -17.27 -14.46
C LYS A 159 -4.47 -18.26 -13.77
N ALA A 160 -3.67 -18.99 -14.53
CA ALA A 160 -2.71 -19.95 -13.97
C ALA A 160 -1.64 -19.25 -13.10
N GLU A 161 -1.13 -18.10 -13.53
CA GLU A 161 -0.17 -17.29 -12.76
C GLU A 161 -0.79 -16.76 -11.46
N VAL A 162 -2.01 -16.25 -11.51
CA VAL A 162 -2.75 -15.80 -10.31
C VAL A 162 -2.99 -16.96 -9.35
N ASP A 163 -3.41 -18.13 -9.85
CA ASP A 163 -3.62 -19.32 -9.02
C ASP A 163 -2.28 -19.77 -8.38
N ALA A 164 -1.17 -19.72 -9.11
CA ALA A 164 0.17 -20.00 -8.58
C ALA A 164 0.65 -18.96 -7.54
N MET A 165 0.31 -17.68 -7.73
CA MET A 165 0.53 -16.64 -6.70
C MET A 165 -0.24 -16.96 -5.42
N TRP A 166 -1.51 -17.36 -5.53
CA TRP A 166 -2.29 -17.78 -4.38
C TRP A 166 -1.66 -18.97 -3.66
N GLN A 167 -1.20 -20.01 -4.38
CA GLN A 167 -0.50 -21.14 -3.75
C GLN A 167 0.74 -20.70 -2.97
N ARG A 168 1.51 -19.74 -3.49
CA ARG A 168 2.65 -19.15 -2.76
C ARG A 168 2.20 -18.42 -1.50
N VAL A 169 1.12 -17.64 -1.57
CA VAL A 169 0.54 -16.96 -0.40
C VAL A 169 0.08 -17.97 0.66
N TYR A 170 -0.55 -19.07 0.25
CA TYR A 170 -0.95 -20.15 1.17
C TYR A 170 0.24 -20.81 1.88
N ALA A 171 1.41 -20.85 1.23
CA ALA A 171 2.62 -21.44 1.76
C ALA A 171 3.49 -20.46 2.59
N ILE A 172 3.06 -19.20 2.77
CA ILE A 172 3.82 -18.22 3.55
C ILE A 172 3.94 -18.65 5.02
N ASP A 173 5.16 -18.63 5.51
CA ASP A 173 5.56 -19.05 6.85
C ASP A 173 6.00 -17.89 7.75
N THR A 174 5.51 -16.67 7.51
CA THR A 174 5.97 -15.43 8.17
C THR A 174 6.09 -15.55 9.70
N PHE A 175 5.18 -16.25 10.36
CA PHE A 175 5.21 -16.45 11.81
C PHE A 175 6.37 -17.32 12.32
N SER A 176 6.95 -18.14 11.45
CA SER A 176 8.11 -19.00 11.75
C SER A 176 9.44 -18.31 11.42
N ARG A 177 9.42 -17.17 10.72
CA ARG A 177 10.64 -16.48 10.27
C ARG A 177 11.32 -15.78 11.44
N PRO A 178 12.67 -15.77 11.49
CA PRO A 178 13.39 -15.08 12.54
C PRO A 178 13.22 -13.56 12.43
N ASN A 179 12.89 -12.90 13.54
CA ASN A 179 12.90 -11.45 13.61
C ASN A 179 14.37 -10.94 13.65
N LEU A 180 14.87 -10.47 12.50
CA LEU A 180 16.22 -9.93 12.38
C LEU A 180 16.43 -8.65 13.22
N MET A 181 15.38 -7.86 13.43
CA MET A 181 15.42 -6.61 14.19
C MET A 181 15.48 -6.84 15.70
N ALA A 182 15.15 -8.03 16.20
CA ALA A 182 15.30 -8.39 17.62
C ALA A 182 16.75 -8.30 18.13
N ARG A 183 17.74 -8.25 17.25
CA ARG A 183 19.15 -8.03 17.62
C ARG A 183 19.52 -6.55 17.78
N TYR A 184 18.73 -5.65 17.20
CA TYR A 184 19.04 -4.23 17.08
C TYR A 184 18.06 -3.35 17.85
N VAL A 185 16.93 -3.91 18.29
CA VAL A 185 15.82 -3.18 18.90
C VAL A 185 15.42 -3.89 20.19
N ASP A 186 15.35 -3.11 21.28
CA ASP A 186 14.70 -3.54 22.51
C ASP A 186 13.20 -3.26 22.39
N TYR A 187 12.40 -4.32 22.49
CA TYR A 187 10.95 -4.24 22.37
C TYR A 187 10.25 -3.88 23.68
N GLY A 188 10.98 -3.72 24.79
CA GLY A 188 10.43 -3.25 26.07
C GLY A 188 9.20 -4.05 26.50
N LEU A 189 9.39 -5.27 27.00
CA LEU A 189 8.33 -6.09 27.59
C LEU A 189 7.81 -5.49 28.90
#